data_AF-X6ETT3-F1
#
_entry.id   AF-X6ETT3-F1
#
_cell.length_a   1.000
_cell.length_b   1.000
_cell.length_c   1.000
_cell.angle_alpha   90.00
_cell.angle_beta   90.00
_cell.angle_gamma   90.00
#
_symmetry.space_group_name_H-M   'P 1'
#
loop_
_entity.id
_entity.type
_entity.pdbx_description
1 polymer ?
#
loop_
_entity_poly.entity_id
_entity_poly.type
_entity_poly.pdbx_seq_one_letter_code
_entity_poly.pdbx_strand_id
1 'polypeptide(L)'
;MDSFIASISNREWASLIWLGAFIVWVAYYKPTRNSLGQLLKTFFQPVLIVPLLIAAVYATGEIHLLDRIGWWSIDNLKTTVLWLITFAFVTMFEVAMAKSRKAGLGKITRDIVTVTGVLIFITELYSFSLPVELIALPLVTIIYLMAEMAKLKPEHVAVAKLFGYLSALIGFSYFGFSVWKSVEAGREAATWAVALEFLNPVMLSVGFLPFLYIWRTYVAYNETFTTISVFGIDKSLVSYARWLAIIHIRSDLDLLERWRKSIRWSRPANKTELKNTLTALLALKEREAAPLVVQPRDGWSPYLAIQFMAGMSVETGYYHQTLEDEWFAQSAMRELGNGFGLNNNLAYYVNGTEHAVTSVKIKLNINDPATAEAAENLFTAQTMHLLEQAVSFNAVKRLSPQIASLKPFEADIPFGAVSLRRDEFTGIKGGYDRVFEIKRGQS
;
A
#
# COMPACT_ATOMS: atom_id res chain seq x y z
N MET A 1 11.92 -41.51 3.23
CA MET A 1 13.13 -40.65 3.36
C MET A 1 13.99 -40.79 2.12
N ASP A 2 14.32 -42.01 1.72
CA ASP A 2 15.21 -42.29 0.57
C ASP A 2 14.65 -41.80 -0.77
N SER A 3 13.33 -41.89 -0.99
CA SER A 3 12.67 -41.34 -2.19
C SER A 3 12.72 -39.81 -2.27
N PHE A 4 12.65 -39.12 -1.13
CA PHE A 4 12.70 -37.65 -1.08
C PHE A 4 14.11 -37.13 -1.37
N ILE A 5 15.14 -37.73 -0.76
CA ILE A 5 16.54 -37.33 -0.99
C ILE A 5 16.94 -37.60 -2.45
N ALA A 6 16.45 -38.70 -3.05
CA ALA A 6 16.68 -39.01 -4.46
C ALA A 6 16.02 -38.03 -5.43
N SER A 7 14.99 -37.28 -4.99
CA SER A 7 14.28 -36.29 -5.81
C SER A 7 14.94 -34.89 -5.85
N ILE A 8 16.02 -34.69 -5.09
CA ILE A 8 16.74 -33.42 -5.01
C ILE A 8 17.63 -33.25 -6.24
N SER A 9 17.40 -32.18 -6.99
CA SER A 9 18.17 -31.82 -8.18
C SER A 9 19.57 -31.31 -7.81
N ASN A 10 20.48 -31.29 -8.80
CA ASN A 10 21.81 -30.72 -8.61
C ASN A 10 21.77 -29.24 -8.23
N ARG A 11 20.77 -28.51 -8.71
CA ARG A 11 20.57 -27.09 -8.38
C ARG A 11 20.20 -26.91 -6.91
N GLU A 12 19.34 -27.77 -6.39
CA GLU A 12 18.93 -27.73 -4.99
C GLU A 12 20.09 -28.15 -4.08
N TRP A 13 20.86 -29.16 -4.46
CA TRP A 13 22.12 -29.49 -3.78
C TRP A 13 23.09 -28.32 -3.75
N ALA A 14 23.33 -27.66 -4.89
CA ALA A 14 24.17 -26.46 -4.95
C ALA A 14 23.63 -25.33 -4.05
N SER A 15 22.31 -25.12 -4.04
CA SER A 15 21.64 -24.12 -3.21
C SER A 15 21.80 -24.42 -1.72
N LEU A 16 21.62 -25.69 -1.30
CA LEU A 16 21.80 -26.13 0.08
C LEU A 16 23.26 -25.99 0.53
N ILE A 17 24.22 -26.34 -0.33
CA ILE A 17 25.66 -26.20 -0.05
C ILE A 17 26.00 -24.72 0.18
N TRP A 18 25.58 -23.83 -0.73
CA TRP A 18 25.86 -22.40 -0.60
C TRP A 18 25.12 -21.74 0.56
N LEU A 19 23.87 -22.14 0.84
CA LEU A 19 23.13 -21.68 2.01
C LEU A 19 23.85 -22.10 3.31
N GLY A 20 24.31 -23.34 3.39
CA GLY A 20 25.11 -23.84 4.50
C GLY A 20 26.41 -23.06 4.67
N ALA A 21 27.16 -22.85 3.58
CA ALA A 21 28.38 -22.06 3.59
C ALA A 21 28.13 -20.61 4.04
N PHE A 22 27.04 -20.00 3.58
CA PHE A 22 26.63 -18.65 4.00
C PHE A 22 26.29 -18.60 5.48
N ILE A 23 25.50 -19.55 6.00
CA ILE A 23 25.15 -19.61 7.43
C ILE A 23 26.42 -19.78 8.28
N VAL A 24 27.33 -20.66 7.89
CA VAL A 24 28.61 -20.86 8.58
C VAL A 24 29.43 -19.55 8.56
N TRP A 25 29.49 -18.87 7.42
CA TRP A 25 30.19 -17.59 7.30
C TRP A 25 29.59 -16.50 8.21
N VAL A 26 28.26 -16.32 8.20
CA VAL A 26 27.55 -15.37 9.08
C VAL A 26 27.76 -15.71 10.56
N ALA A 27 27.77 -17.00 10.91
CA ALA A 27 28.00 -17.47 12.27
C ALA A 27 29.46 -17.35 12.73
N TYR A 28 30.42 -17.40 11.80
CA TYR A 28 31.85 -17.25 12.08
C TYR A 28 32.26 -15.77 12.17
N TYR A 29 31.70 -14.91 11.33
CA TYR A 29 32.09 -13.49 11.25
C TYR A 29 31.57 -12.71 12.46
N LYS A 30 32.49 -12.27 13.34
CA LYS A 30 32.19 -11.69 14.67
C LYS A 30 31.14 -10.54 14.65
N PRO A 31 31.17 -9.58 13.69
CA PRO A 31 30.16 -8.54 13.62
C PRO A 31 28.73 -9.03 13.33
N THR A 32 28.56 -10.10 12.55
CA THR A 32 27.23 -10.59 12.13
C THR A 32 26.58 -11.54 13.11
N ARG A 33 27.34 -12.13 14.04
CA ARG A 33 26.81 -13.08 15.05
C ARG A 33 25.70 -12.48 15.90
N ASN A 34 25.88 -11.22 16.33
CA ASN A 34 24.89 -10.52 17.13
C ASN A 34 23.62 -10.25 16.31
N SER A 35 23.75 -9.85 15.05
CA SER A 35 22.62 -9.63 14.14
C SER A 35 21.87 -10.93 13.85
N LEU A 36 22.58 -12.05 13.64
CA LEU A 36 21.97 -13.36 13.44
C LEU A 36 21.17 -13.80 14.69
N GLY A 37 21.75 -13.64 15.88
CA GLY A 37 21.06 -13.97 17.13
C GLY A 37 19.81 -13.12 17.36
N GLN A 38 19.86 -11.83 17.06
CA GLN A 38 18.69 -10.94 17.13
C GLN A 38 17.62 -11.31 16.09
N LEU A 39 18.03 -11.68 14.88
CA LEU A 39 17.12 -12.09 13.81
C LEU A 39 16.37 -13.37 14.18
N LEU A 40 17.08 -14.39 14.68
CA LEU A 40 16.47 -15.61 15.18
C LEU A 40 15.51 -15.32 16.34
N LYS A 41 15.95 -14.53 17.33
CA LYS A 41 15.09 -14.15 18.47
C LYS A 41 13.82 -13.43 18.02
N THR A 42 13.92 -12.58 16.99
CA THR A 42 12.77 -11.85 16.44
C THR A 42 11.83 -12.79 15.71
N PHE A 43 12.36 -13.70 14.88
CA PHE A 43 11.58 -14.67 14.12
C PHE A 43 10.73 -15.58 15.02
N PHE A 44 11.28 -15.99 16.17
CA PHE A 44 10.56 -16.83 17.15
C PHE A 44 9.70 -16.06 18.15
N GLN A 45 9.40 -14.77 17.92
CA GLN A 45 8.44 -14.06 18.75
C GLN A 45 7.02 -14.60 18.54
N PRO A 46 6.19 -14.70 19.60
CA PRO A 46 4.80 -15.16 19.51
C PRO A 46 3.98 -14.45 18.43
N VAL A 47 4.26 -13.16 18.22
CA VAL A 47 3.60 -12.30 17.23
C VAL A 47 3.83 -12.79 15.79
N LEU A 48 4.96 -13.44 15.51
CA LEU A 48 5.29 -14.00 14.19
C LEU A 48 5.01 -15.50 14.11
N ILE A 49 5.40 -16.27 15.12
CA ILE A 49 5.28 -17.74 15.06
C ILE A 49 3.84 -18.23 15.12
N VAL A 50 2.97 -17.59 15.91
CA VAL A 50 1.57 -18.02 16.06
C VAL A 50 0.82 -17.90 14.73
N PRO A 51 0.87 -16.76 14.01
CA PRO A 51 0.29 -16.67 12.68
C PRO A 51 0.84 -17.67 11.67
N LEU A 52 2.16 -17.96 11.71
CA LEU A 52 2.77 -18.95 10.82
C LEU A 52 2.26 -20.37 11.10
N LEU A 53 2.08 -20.72 12.37
CA LEU A 53 1.49 -22.01 12.74
C LEU A 53 0.02 -22.11 12.28
N ILE A 54 -0.76 -21.04 12.42
CA ILE A 54 -2.14 -21.01 11.92
C ILE A 54 -2.16 -21.13 10.39
N ALA A 55 -1.26 -20.44 9.68
CA ALA A 55 -1.10 -20.56 8.24
C ALA A 55 -0.74 -21.99 7.82
N ALA A 56 0.18 -22.65 8.54
CA ALA A 56 0.55 -24.04 8.28
C ALA A 56 -0.63 -25.01 8.52
N VAL A 57 -1.43 -24.79 9.56
CA VAL A 57 -2.66 -25.57 9.80
C VAL A 57 -3.67 -25.36 8.68
N TYR A 58 -3.86 -24.11 8.24
CA TYR A 58 -4.76 -23.79 7.13
C TYR A 58 -4.30 -24.48 5.83
N ALA A 59 -3.02 -24.33 5.46
CA ALA A 59 -2.44 -24.96 4.28
C ALA A 59 -2.51 -26.51 4.34
N THR A 60 -2.35 -27.10 5.52
CA THR A 60 -2.54 -28.54 5.73
C THR A 60 -3.98 -28.96 5.44
N GLY A 61 -4.95 -28.12 5.82
CA GLY A 61 -6.36 -28.33 5.47
C GLY A 61 -6.60 -28.28 3.96
N GLU A 62 -5.98 -27.33 3.25
CA GLU A 62 -6.06 -27.25 1.79
C GLU A 62 -5.47 -28.47 1.10
N ILE A 63 -4.27 -28.88 1.52
CA ILE A 63 -3.60 -30.08 1.02
C ILE A 63 -4.48 -31.30 1.24
N HIS A 64 -5.07 -31.44 2.44
CA HIS A 64 -5.98 -32.55 2.72
C HIS A 64 -7.23 -32.54 1.83
N LEU A 65 -7.79 -31.37 1.52
CA LEU A 65 -8.91 -31.26 0.59
C LEU A 65 -8.51 -31.66 -0.85
N LEU A 66 -7.35 -31.22 -1.31
CA LEU A 66 -6.82 -31.57 -2.64
C LEU A 66 -6.48 -33.06 -2.76
N ASP A 67 -5.94 -33.66 -1.69
CA ASP A 67 -5.67 -35.10 -1.60
C ASP A 67 -6.98 -35.92 -1.74
N ARG A 68 -8.04 -35.48 -1.04
CA ARG A 68 -9.35 -36.16 -1.08
C ARG A 68 -10.02 -36.17 -2.44
N ILE A 69 -9.74 -35.19 -3.29
CA ILE A 69 -10.25 -35.11 -4.67
C ILE A 69 -9.25 -35.68 -5.70
N GLY A 70 -8.12 -36.23 -5.24
CA GLY A 70 -7.09 -36.85 -6.07
C GLY A 70 -6.24 -35.86 -6.87
N TRP A 71 -6.19 -34.60 -6.44
CA TRP A 71 -5.42 -33.53 -7.10
C TRP A 71 -4.07 -33.29 -6.44
N TRP A 72 -3.89 -33.76 -5.21
CA TRP A 72 -2.60 -33.76 -4.52
C TRP A 72 -2.17 -35.18 -4.19
N SER A 73 -0.86 -35.42 -4.23
CA SER A 73 -0.21 -36.65 -3.80
C SER A 73 1.14 -36.36 -3.14
N ILE A 74 1.75 -37.36 -2.51
CA ILE A 74 3.08 -37.22 -1.88
C ILE A 74 4.16 -36.75 -2.87
N ASP A 75 3.99 -37.03 -4.16
CA ASP A 75 4.92 -36.61 -5.22
C ASP A 75 4.94 -35.07 -5.34
N ASN A 76 3.84 -34.40 -5.01
CA ASN A 76 3.73 -32.94 -5.03
C ASN A 76 4.26 -32.27 -3.76
N LEU A 77 4.76 -33.02 -2.78
CA LEU A 77 5.23 -32.48 -1.50
C LEU A 77 6.34 -31.44 -1.69
N LYS A 78 7.29 -31.72 -2.59
CA LYS A 78 8.43 -30.84 -2.89
C LYS A 78 7.95 -29.46 -3.37
N THR A 79 7.10 -29.45 -4.39
CA THR A 79 6.50 -28.23 -4.95
C THR A 79 5.61 -27.52 -3.94
N THR A 80 4.93 -28.26 -3.05
CA THR A 80 4.10 -27.71 -1.97
C THR A 80 4.93 -26.99 -0.89
N VAL A 81 6.05 -27.58 -0.47
CA VAL A 81 6.99 -26.95 0.48
C VAL A 81 7.59 -25.69 -0.12
N LEU A 82 7.98 -25.76 -1.41
CA LEU A 82 8.49 -24.59 -2.12
C LEU A 82 7.43 -23.49 -2.18
N TRP A 83 6.19 -23.81 -2.54
CA TRP A 83 5.07 -22.88 -2.53
C TRP A 83 4.88 -22.26 -1.14
N LEU A 84 4.90 -23.04 -0.06
CA LEU A 84 4.71 -22.51 1.28
C LEU A 84 5.76 -21.46 1.66
N ILE A 85 7.03 -21.68 1.32
CA ILE A 85 8.12 -20.75 1.62
C ILE A 85 8.09 -19.51 0.72
N THR A 86 7.88 -19.73 -0.57
CA THR A 86 8.11 -18.69 -1.58
C THR A 86 6.87 -17.87 -1.90
N PHE A 87 5.70 -18.45 -1.65
CA PHE A 87 4.41 -17.82 -1.82
C PHE A 87 3.78 -17.49 -0.48
N ALA A 88 3.36 -18.51 0.28
CA ALA A 88 2.49 -18.30 1.44
C ALA A 88 3.16 -17.40 2.48
N PHE A 89 4.43 -17.68 2.82
CA PHE A 89 5.21 -16.87 3.75
C PHE A 89 5.48 -15.45 3.22
N VAL A 90 5.91 -15.31 1.96
CA VAL A 90 6.24 -14.02 1.36
C VAL A 90 5.00 -13.12 1.29
N THR A 91 3.88 -13.63 0.79
CA THR A 91 2.65 -12.85 0.67
C THR A 91 2.08 -12.49 2.04
N MET A 92 2.18 -13.36 3.05
CA MET A 92 1.84 -12.99 4.43
C MET A 92 2.68 -11.80 4.92
N PHE A 93 3.99 -11.80 4.65
CA PHE A 93 4.87 -10.72 5.05
C PHE A 93 4.57 -9.42 4.29
N GLU A 94 4.31 -9.49 2.99
CA GLU A 94 3.90 -8.34 2.18
C GLU A 94 2.60 -7.71 2.69
N VAL A 95 1.60 -8.54 3.00
CA VAL A 95 0.34 -8.08 3.61
C VAL A 95 0.60 -7.40 4.95
N ALA A 96 1.51 -7.94 5.75
CA ALA A 96 1.85 -7.37 7.06
C ALA A 96 2.60 -6.03 6.96
N MET A 97 3.43 -5.87 5.93
CA MET A 97 4.25 -4.68 5.69
C MET A 97 3.57 -3.63 4.80
N ALA A 98 2.39 -3.92 4.26
CA ALA A 98 1.69 -3.06 3.33
C ALA A 98 1.32 -1.71 3.98
N LYS A 99 2.01 -0.64 3.58
CA LYS A 99 1.77 0.73 4.07
C LYS A 99 0.37 1.26 3.75
N SER A 100 -0.22 0.84 2.63
CA SER A 100 -1.58 1.26 2.25
C SER A 100 -2.56 0.11 2.44
N ARG A 101 -3.53 0.31 3.34
CA ARG A 101 -4.52 -0.71 3.67
C ARG A 101 -5.48 -0.98 2.51
N LYS A 102 -5.62 -0.09 1.51
CA LYS A 102 -6.54 -0.25 0.35
C LYS A 102 -5.95 -1.04 -0.83
N ALA A 103 -4.62 -1.01 -1.06
CA ALA A 103 -4.03 -1.53 -2.30
C ALA A 103 -3.65 -3.03 -2.27
N GLY A 104 -3.79 -3.71 -1.13
CA GLY A 104 -3.20 -5.03 -0.93
C GLY A 104 -3.75 -6.13 -1.84
N LEU A 105 -5.03 -6.48 -1.73
CA LEU A 105 -5.48 -7.80 -2.22
C LEU A 105 -5.61 -7.92 -3.73
N GLY A 106 -6.17 -6.94 -4.44
CA GLY A 106 -6.36 -7.03 -5.90
C GLY A 106 -5.05 -7.03 -6.70
N LYS A 107 -4.02 -6.36 -6.16
CA LYS A 107 -2.66 -6.42 -6.70
C LYS A 107 -2.00 -7.76 -6.37
N ILE A 108 -2.18 -8.24 -5.13
CA ILE A 108 -1.75 -9.56 -4.69
C ILE A 108 -2.30 -10.64 -5.65
N THR A 109 -3.62 -10.73 -5.93
CA THR A 109 -4.17 -11.77 -6.84
C THR A 109 -3.55 -11.81 -8.24
N ARG A 110 -3.16 -10.66 -8.81
CA ARG A 110 -2.54 -10.58 -10.14
C ARG A 110 -1.06 -10.98 -10.11
N ASP A 111 -0.35 -10.56 -9.07
CA ASP A 111 1.07 -10.84 -8.90
C ASP A 111 1.30 -12.30 -8.46
N ILE A 112 0.33 -12.89 -7.73
CA ILE A 112 0.31 -14.28 -7.27
C ILE A 112 0.54 -15.27 -8.42
N VAL A 113 -0.20 -15.16 -9.53
CA VAL A 113 -0.10 -16.13 -10.65
C VAL A 113 1.23 -15.98 -11.40
N THR A 114 1.73 -14.75 -11.51
CA THR A 114 2.93 -14.43 -12.28
C THR A 114 4.21 -14.84 -11.54
N VAL A 115 4.34 -14.45 -10.27
CA VAL A 115 5.56 -14.71 -9.47
C VAL A 115 5.67 -16.19 -9.11
N THR A 116 4.57 -16.79 -8.64
CA THR A 116 4.51 -18.22 -8.28
C THR A 116 4.75 -19.09 -9.51
N GLY A 117 4.07 -18.77 -10.62
CA GLY A 117 4.25 -19.48 -11.89
C GLY A 117 5.68 -19.43 -12.40
N VAL A 118 6.32 -18.25 -12.40
CA VAL A 118 7.74 -18.10 -12.81
C VAL A 118 8.68 -18.86 -11.88
N LEU A 119 8.45 -18.81 -10.57
CA LEU A 119 9.34 -19.43 -9.61
C LEU A 119 9.28 -20.96 -9.64
N ILE A 120 8.07 -21.54 -9.69
CA ILE A 120 7.87 -22.99 -9.87
C ILE A 120 8.45 -23.42 -11.20
N PHE A 121 8.17 -22.65 -12.25
CA PHE A 121 8.69 -22.91 -13.57
C PHE A 121 10.23 -22.97 -13.55
N ILE A 122 10.90 -22.04 -12.85
CA ILE A 122 12.36 -22.06 -12.68
C ILE A 122 12.80 -23.30 -11.90
N THR A 123 12.18 -23.63 -10.76
CA THR A 123 12.62 -24.76 -9.92
C THR A 123 12.42 -26.12 -10.57
N GLU A 124 11.40 -26.26 -11.42
CA GLU A 124 11.14 -27.49 -12.19
C GLU A 124 11.98 -27.57 -13.48
N LEU A 125 12.78 -26.54 -13.83
CA LEU A 125 13.71 -26.63 -14.95
C LEU A 125 14.79 -27.68 -14.66
N TYR A 126 15.18 -28.43 -15.69
CA TYR A 126 16.34 -29.32 -15.61
C TYR A 126 17.57 -28.58 -15.07
N SER A 127 18.18 -29.13 -14.03
CA SER A 127 19.43 -28.63 -13.46
C SER A 127 20.62 -29.04 -14.31
N PHE A 128 21.64 -28.19 -14.38
CA PHE A 128 22.94 -28.57 -14.91
C PHE A 128 23.61 -29.62 -14.00
N SER A 129 24.81 -30.09 -14.38
CA SER A 129 25.63 -30.92 -13.49
C SER A 129 25.97 -30.15 -12.20
N LEU A 130 26.11 -30.87 -11.09
CA LEU A 130 26.40 -30.25 -9.79
C LEU A 130 27.62 -29.29 -9.80
N PRO A 131 28.76 -29.59 -10.46
CA PRO A 131 29.87 -28.64 -10.54
C PRO A 131 29.50 -27.33 -11.25
N VAL A 132 28.68 -27.41 -12.30
CA VAL A 132 28.21 -26.24 -13.04
C VAL A 132 27.27 -25.40 -12.17
N GLU A 133 26.31 -26.03 -11.50
CA GLU A 133 25.37 -25.35 -10.59
C GLU A 133 26.11 -24.67 -9.41
N LEU A 134 27.14 -25.31 -8.86
CA LEU A 134 27.96 -24.75 -7.78
C LEU A 134 28.72 -23.48 -8.19
N ILE A 135 29.17 -23.39 -9.44
CA ILE A 135 29.83 -22.18 -9.98
C ILE A 135 28.80 -21.15 -10.41
N ALA A 136 27.70 -21.59 -11.04
CA ALA A 136 26.69 -20.71 -11.57
C ALA A 136 25.96 -19.94 -10.46
N LEU A 137 25.53 -20.60 -9.39
CA LEU A 137 24.73 -19.96 -8.34
C LEU A 137 25.35 -18.68 -7.74
N PRO A 138 26.62 -18.67 -7.29
CA PRO A 138 27.24 -17.44 -6.77
C PRO A 138 27.43 -16.39 -7.85
N LEU A 139 27.78 -16.77 -9.08
CA LEU A 139 27.94 -15.83 -10.20
C LEU A 139 26.61 -15.13 -10.54
N VAL A 140 25.52 -15.90 -10.66
CA VAL A 140 24.18 -15.37 -10.90
C VAL A 140 23.75 -14.46 -9.75
N THR A 141 24.00 -14.87 -8.51
CA THR A 141 23.68 -14.08 -7.32
C THR A 141 24.41 -12.73 -7.34
N ILE A 142 25.71 -12.72 -7.66
CA ILE A 142 26.50 -11.48 -7.77
C ILE A 142 25.97 -10.58 -8.89
N ILE A 143 25.70 -11.14 -10.08
CA ILE A 143 25.15 -10.40 -11.23
C ILE A 143 23.81 -9.75 -10.86
N TYR A 144 22.91 -10.51 -10.22
CA TYR A 144 21.60 -10.03 -9.80
C TYR A 144 21.72 -8.93 -8.72
N LEU A 145 22.53 -9.15 -7.68
CA LEU A 145 22.75 -8.16 -6.62
C LEU A 145 23.38 -6.88 -7.15
N MET A 146 24.31 -6.97 -8.11
CA MET A 146 24.86 -5.79 -8.77
C MET A 146 23.82 -5.03 -9.60
N ALA A 147 22.91 -5.74 -10.28
CA ALA A 147 21.81 -5.10 -11.00
C ALA A 147 20.89 -4.31 -10.04
N GLU A 148 20.50 -4.91 -8.91
CA GLU A 148 19.62 -4.25 -7.92
C GLU A 148 20.32 -3.09 -7.21
N MET A 149 21.59 -3.25 -6.82
CA MET A 149 22.35 -2.19 -6.17
C MET A 149 22.56 -0.99 -7.11
N ALA A 150 22.77 -1.23 -8.41
CA ALA A 150 22.93 -0.17 -9.40
C ALA A 150 21.66 0.66 -9.60
N LYS A 151 20.47 0.11 -9.37
CA LYS A 151 19.19 0.85 -9.45
C LYS A 151 19.04 1.89 -8.33
N LEU A 152 19.76 1.74 -7.22
CA LEU A 152 19.68 2.65 -6.08
C LEU A 152 20.33 4.01 -6.35
N LYS A 153 21.17 4.13 -7.39
CA LYS A 153 21.85 5.36 -7.77
C LYS A 153 21.53 5.73 -9.23
N PRO A 154 20.97 6.92 -9.50
CA PRO A 154 20.67 7.36 -10.87
C PRO A 154 21.90 7.36 -11.79
N GLU A 155 23.10 7.53 -11.23
CA GLU A 155 24.39 7.52 -11.94
C GLU A 155 24.77 6.14 -12.52
N HIS A 156 24.15 5.05 -12.08
CA HIS A 156 24.50 3.68 -12.46
C HIS A 156 23.43 2.97 -13.30
N VAL A 157 22.52 3.73 -13.93
CA VAL A 157 21.45 3.19 -14.78
C VAL A 157 21.99 2.30 -15.92
N ALA A 158 23.14 2.65 -16.51
CA ALA A 158 23.76 1.82 -17.56
C ALA A 158 24.21 0.44 -17.04
N VAL A 159 24.77 0.40 -15.82
CA VAL A 159 25.19 -0.84 -15.15
C VAL A 159 23.96 -1.69 -14.83
N ALA A 160 22.90 -1.08 -14.29
CA ALA A 160 21.65 -1.78 -14.01
C ALA A 160 21.06 -2.44 -15.27
N LYS A 161 21.10 -1.74 -16.42
CA LYS A 161 20.64 -2.30 -17.71
C LYS A 161 21.51 -3.46 -18.17
N LEU A 162 22.85 -3.32 -18.14
CA LEU A 162 23.77 -4.37 -18.56
C LEU A 162 23.58 -5.65 -17.74
N PHE A 163 23.61 -5.55 -16.41
CA PHE A 163 23.43 -6.71 -15.52
C PHE A 163 22.00 -7.25 -15.60
N GLY A 164 21.01 -6.42 -15.91
CA GLY A 164 19.66 -6.85 -16.24
C GLY A 164 19.61 -7.72 -17.51
N TYR A 165 20.28 -7.30 -18.59
CA TYR A 165 20.38 -8.10 -19.82
C TYR A 165 21.16 -9.41 -19.60
N LEU A 166 22.24 -9.38 -18.82
CA LEU A 166 22.97 -10.60 -18.45
C LEU A 166 22.09 -11.56 -17.64
N SER A 167 21.32 -11.06 -16.68
CA SER A 167 20.37 -11.86 -15.90
C SER A 167 19.31 -12.49 -16.81
N ALA A 168 18.78 -11.74 -17.77
CA ALA A 168 17.82 -12.25 -18.75
C ALA A 168 18.45 -13.33 -19.64
N LEU A 169 19.67 -13.11 -20.15
CA LEU A 169 20.41 -14.10 -20.96
C LEU A 169 20.64 -15.40 -20.19
N ILE A 170 21.03 -15.31 -18.92
CA ILE A 170 21.19 -16.48 -18.04
C ILE A 170 19.85 -17.20 -17.90
N GLY A 171 18.77 -16.48 -17.57
CA GLY A 171 17.43 -17.06 -17.46
C GLY A 171 16.97 -17.79 -18.73
N PHE A 172 17.18 -17.17 -19.90
CA PHE A 172 16.87 -17.80 -21.19
C PHE A 172 17.76 -19.01 -21.50
N SER A 173 19.01 -19.00 -21.04
CA SER A 173 19.92 -20.14 -21.22
C SER A 173 19.48 -21.35 -20.39
N TYR A 174 19.07 -21.13 -19.12
CA TYR A 174 18.45 -22.17 -18.29
C TYR A 174 17.15 -22.69 -18.90
N PHE A 175 16.30 -21.79 -19.40
CA PHE A 175 15.06 -22.15 -20.10
C PHE A 175 15.33 -23.01 -21.34
N GLY A 176 16.21 -22.55 -22.22
CA GLY A 176 16.56 -23.26 -23.46
C GLY A 176 17.18 -24.63 -23.20
N PHE A 177 18.07 -24.73 -22.21
CA PHE A 177 18.64 -26.01 -21.77
C PHE A 177 17.55 -26.97 -21.27
N SER A 178 16.62 -26.47 -20.46
CA SER A 178 15.52 -27.29 -19.95
C SER A 178 14.61 -27.77 -21.07
N VAL A 179 14.23 -26.90 -22.02
CA VAL A 179 13.43 -27.30 -23.19
C VAL A 179 14.15 -28.36 -24.00
N TRP A 180 15.44 -28.19 -24.25
CA TRP A 180 16.25 -29.16 -24.99
C TRP A 180 16.27 -30.54 -24.29
N LYS A 181 16.51 -30.58 -22.97
CA LYS A 181 16.47 -31.81 -22.17
C LYS A 181 15.07 -32.44 -22.12
N SER A 182 14.01 -31.63 -22.03
CA SER A 182 12.62 -32.10 -22.09
C SER A 182 12.31 -32.77 -23.43
N VAL A 183 12.78 -32.20 -24.55
CA VAL A 183 12.57 -32.78 -25.89
C VAL A 183 13.37 -34.08 -26.06
N GLU A 184 14.59 -34.15 -25.53
CA GLU A 184 15.43 -35.35 -25.54
C GLU A 184 14.81 -36.49 -24.71
N ALA A 185 14.12 -36.17 -23.61
CA ALA A 185 13.43 -37.14 -22.75
C ALA A 185 12.12 -37.69 -23.35
N GLY A 186 11.63 -37.14 -24.48
CA GLY A 186 10.48 -37.66 -25.23
C GLY A 186 9.12 -37.02 -24.88
N ARG A 187 8.09 -37.34 -25.69
CA ARG A 187 6.71 -36.80 -25.60
C ARG A 187 5.85 -37.36 -24.45
N GLU A 188 6.38 -38.24 -23.61
CA GLU A 188 5.66 -38.79 -22.45
C GLU A 188 5.47 -37.77 -21.31
N ALA A 189 6.03 -36.56 -21.43
CA ALA A 189 5.98 -35.50 -20.42
C ALA A 189 4.60 -34.86 -20.19
N ALA A 190 3.62 -35.03 -21.08
CA ALA A 190 2.29 -34.43 -20.96
C ALA A 190 1.31 -35.36 -20.23
N THR A 191 1.58 -35.68 -18.97
CA THR A 191 0.67 -36.47 -18.12
C THR A 191 -0.18 -35.58 -17.22
N TRP A 192 -1.29 -36.13 -16.72
CA TRP A 192 -2.10 -35.46 -15.70
C TRP A 192 -1.30 -35.14 -14.43
N ALA A 193 -0.34 -35.99 -14.06
CA ALA A 193 0.55 -35.76 -12.92
C ALA A 193 1.41 -34.50 -13.12
N VAL A 194 1.99 -34.33 -14.32
CA VAL A 194 2.74 -33.11 -14.67
C VAL A 194 1.82 -31.89 -14.67
N ALA A 195 0.59 -32.00 -15.18
CA ALA A 195 -0.38 -30.90 -15.11
C ALA A 195 -0.70 -30.50 -13.65
N LEU A 196 -0.84 -31.48 -12.74
CA LEU A 196 -1.08 -31.24 -11.32
C LEU A 196 0.14 -30.61 -10.63
N GLU A 197 1.37 -30.91 -11.03
CA GLU A 197 2.57 -30.24 -10.49
C GLU A 197 2.54 -28.72 -10.74
N PHE A 198 2.07 -28.29 -11.92
CA PHE A 198 1.89 -26.86 -12.22
C PHE A 198 0.65 -26.25 -11.58
N LEU A 199 -0.44 -27.01 -11.51
CA LEU A 199 -1.74 -26.48 -11.09
C LEU A 199 -1.89 -26.44 -9.56
N ASN A 200 -1.26 -27.36 -8.82
CA ASN A 200 -1.35 -27.45 -7.37
C ASN A 200 -0.97 -26.14 -6.66
N PRO A 201 0.17 -25.51 -6.96
CA PRO A 201 0.52 -24.25 -6.33
C PRO A 201 -0.44 -23.11 -6.68
N VAL A 202 -1.04 -23.12 -7.86
CA VAL A 202 -2.08 -22.14 -8.24
C VAL A 202 -3.33 -22.37 -7.40
N MET A 203 -3.78 -23.61 -7.25
CA MET A 203 -4.94 -23.95 -6.43
C MET A 203 -4.73 -23.61 -4.97
N LEU A 204 -3.58 -24.00 -4.40
CA LEU A 204 -3.18 -23.64 -3.04
C LEU A 204 -3.14 -22.12 -2.88
N SER A 205 -2.57 -21.39 -3.84
CA SER A 205 -2.53 -19.92 -3.79
C SER A 205 -3.91 -19.27 -3.79
N VAL A 206 -4.83 -19.76 -4.63
CA VAL A 206 -6.22 -19.28 -4.71
C VAL A 206 -6.98 -19.64 -3.42
N GLY A 207 -6.82 -20.87 -2.94
CA GLY A 207 -7.41 -21.33 -1.69
C GLY A 207 -6.91 -20.56 -0.48
N PHE A 208 -5.68 -20.03 -0.54
CA PHE A 208 -5.04 -19.29 0.56
C PHE A 208 -5.52 -17.83 0.66
N LEU A 209 -6.24 -17.32 -0.35
CA LEU A 209 -6.78 -15.96 -0.36
C LEU A 209 -7.73 -15.62 0.81
N PRO A 210 -8.69 -16.48 1.21
CA PRO A 210 -9.51 -16.26 2.40
C PRO A 210 -8.66 -16.12 3.66
N PHE A 211 -7.63 -16.96 3.82
CA PHE A 211 -6.68 -16.83 4.92
C PHE A 211 -5.95 -15.48 4.87
N LEU A 212 -5.46 -15.06 3.71
CA LEU A 212 -4.80 -13.75 3.54
C LEU A 212 -5.72 -12.56 3.86
N TYR A 213 -7.02 -12.67 3.57
CA TYR A 213 -8.02 -11.64 3.93
C TYR A 213 -8.19 -11.54 5.47
N ILE A 214 -8.29 -12.69 6.13
CA ILE A 214 -8.35 -12.77 7.59
C ILE A 214 -7.05 -12.24 8.20
N TRP A 215 -5.90 -12.64 7.66
CA TRP A 215 -4.58 -12.20 8.07
C TRP A 215 -4.43 -10.68 7.99
N ARG A 216 -4.82 -10.06 6.87
CA ARG A 216 -4.83 -8.61 6.69
C ARG A 216 -5.66 -7.91 7.79
N THR A 217 -6.82 -8.47 8.11
CA THR A 217 -7.69 -7.94 9.16
C THR A 217 -7.03 -8.08 10.53
N TYR A 218 -6.48 -9.25 10.84
CA TYR A 218 -5.75 -9.49 12.09
C TYR A 218 -4.59 -8.51 12.28
N VAL A 219 -3.75 -8.31 11.26
CA VAL A 219 -2.63 -7.36 11.32
C VAL A 219 -3.13 -5.94 11.57
N ALA A 220 -4.14 -5.49 10.83
CA ALA A 220 -4.70 -4.15 10.99
C ALA A 220 -5.27 -3.92 12.40
N TYR A 221 -5.94 -4.92 12.97
CA TYR A 221 -6.41 -4.87 14.36
C TYR A 221 -5.24 -4.82 15.34
N ASN A 222 -4.26 -5.71 15.20
CA ASN A 222 -3.13 -5.74 16.11
C ASN A 222 -2.35 -4.43 16.12
N GLU A 223 -2.07 -3.87 14.94
CA GLU A 223 -1.43 -2.56 14.78
C GLU A 223 -2.26 -1.42 15.41
N THR A 224 -3.57 -1.36 15.08
CA THR A 224 -4.47 -0.32 15.59
C THR A 224 -4.54 -0.34 17.12
N PHE A 225 -4.77 -1.50 17.73
CA PHE A 225 -4.92 -1.60 19.18
C PHE A 225 -3.61 -1.51 19.94
N THR A 226 -2.50 -1.93 19.34
CA THR A 226 -1.17 -1.65 19.91
C THR A 226 -0.94 -0.15 19.96
N THR A 227 -1.22 0.57 18.87
CA THR A 227 -1.05 2.02 18.81
C THR A 227 -1.97 2.76 19.79
N ILE A 228 -3.25 2.39 19.85
CA ILE A 228 -4.23 2.98 20.77
C ILE A 228 -3.84 2.71 22.23
N SER A 229 -3.29 1.53 22.55
CA SER A 229 -2.85 1.20 23.91
C SER A 229 -1.67 2.04 24.40
N VAL A 230 -0.89 2.63 23.48
CA VAL A 230 0.27 3.46 23.81
C VAL A 230 -0.10 4.94 23.85
N PHE A 231 -0.95 5.42 22.93
CA PHE A 231 -1.18 6.87 22.73
C PHE A 231 -2.64 7.32 22.83
N GLY A 232 -3.60 6.40 22.95
CA GLY A 232 -5.02 6.70 22.78
C GLY A 232 -5.86 6.61 24.04
N ILE A 233 -5.79 5.49 24.76
CA ILE A 233 -6.67 5.18 25.90
C ILE A 233 -5.93 4.36 26.96
N ASP A 234 -6.52 4.29 28.16
CA ASP A 234 -6.07 3.39 29.21
C ASP A 234 -6.11 1.92 28.78
N LYS A 235 -5.10 1.17 29.21
CA LYS A 235 -4.96 -0.27 28.88
C LYS A 235 -6.18 -1.10 29.26
N SER A 236 -6.92 -0.71 30.30
CA SER A 236 -8.16 -1.36 30.75
C SER A 236 -9.29 -1.27 29.72
N LEU A 237 -9.30 -0.24 28.87
CA LEU A 237 -10.33 -0.01 27.85
C LEU A 237 -10.02 -0.72 26.53
N VAL A 238 -8.77 -1.14 26.30
CA VAL A 238 -8.31 -1.73 25.01
C VAL A 238 -9.08 -3.01 24.67
N SER A 239 -9.32 -3.89 25.64
CA SER A 239 -10.08 -5.13 25.40
C SER A 239 -11.54 -4.84 25.00
N TYR A 240 -12.16 -3.85 25.63
CA TYR A 240 -13.51 -3.42 25.29
C TYR A 240 -13.55 -2.73 23.91
N ALA A 241 -12.54 -1.93 23.58
CA ALA A 241 -12.39 -1.32 22.25
C ALA A 241 -12.25 -2.39 21.15
N ARG A 242 -11.45 -3.44 21.40
CA ARG A 242 -11.31 -4.60 20.50
C ARG A 242 -12.65 -5.28 20.25
N TRP A 243 -13.40 -5.56 21.31
CA TRP A 243 -14.72 -6.18 21.21
C TRP A 243 -15.70 -5.32 20.40
N LEU A 244 -15.73 -4.01 20.63
CA LEU A 244 -16.57 -3.08 19.87
C LEU A 244 -16.22 -3.08 18.36
N ALA A 245 -14.93 -3.02 18.01
CA ALA A 245 -14.50 -3.09 16.62
C ALA A 245 -14.91 -4.41 15.95
N ILE A 246 -14.70 -5.55 16.61
CA ILE A 246 -15.05 -6.86 16.04
C ILE A 246 -16.54 -6.93 15.67
N ILE A 247 -17.43 -6.40 16.52
CA ILE A 247 -18.87 -6.48 16.30
C ILE A 247 -19.36 -5.48 15.25
N HIS A 248 -18.93 -4.23 15.33
CA HIS A 248 -19.51 -3.13 14.55
C HIS A 248 -18.69 -2.77 13.30
N ILE A 249 -17.36 -2.92 13.34
CA ILE A 249 -16.46 -2.55 12.25
C ILE A 249 -16.12 -3.77 11.39
N ARG A 250 -15.88 -4.93 12.02
CA ARG A 250 -15.57 -6.20 11.32
C ARG A 250 -14.34 -6.04 10.42
N SER A 251 -14.48 -6.24 9.10
CA SER A 251 -13.41 -6.15 8.12
C SER A 251 -13.30 -4.78 7.42
N ASP A 252 -14.09 -3.78 7.82
CA ASP A 252 -13.98 -2.41 7.30
C ASP A 252 -12.73 -1.70 7.88
N LEU A 253 -11.59 -1.92 7.23
CA LEU A 253 -10.30 -1.38 7.69
C LEU A 253 -10.20 0.14 7.56
N ASP A 254 -11.02 0.74 6.71
CA ASP A 254 -11.10 2.19 6.57
C ASP A 254 -11.82 2.79 7.78
N LEU A 255 -12.96 2.22 8.14
CA LEU A 255 -13.69 2.59 9.36
C LEU A 255 -12.87 2.32 10.62
N LEU A 256 -12.10 1.22 10.68
CA LEU A 256 -11.18 0.93 11.79
C LEU A 256 -10.13 2.04 11.95
N GLU A 257 -9.55 2.50 10.84
CA GLU A 257 -8.55 3.56 10.84
C GLU A 257 -9.14 4.92 11.21
N ARG A 258 -10.36 5.24 10.72
CA ARG A 258 -11.09 6.44 11.13
C ARG A 258 -11.39 6.42 12.63
N TRP A 259 -11.83 5.29 13.16
CA TRP A 259 -12.13 5.15 14.58
C TRP A 259 -10.87 5.30 15.45
N ARG A 260 -9.75 4.72 15.01
CA ARG A 260 -8.44 4.92 15.65
C ARG A 260 -8.09 6.40 15.80
N LYS A 261 -8.27 7.19 14.74
CA LYS A 261 -8.01 8.64 14.75
C LYS A 261 -8.98 9.37 15.70
N SER A 262 -10.27 9.03 15.66
CA SER A 262 -11.30 9.60 16.55
C SER A 262 -10.97 9.34 18.02
N ILE A 263 -10.56 8.12 18.39
CA ILE A 263 -10.14 7.77 19.75
C ILE A 263 -8.94 8.63 20.19
N ARG A 264 -7.95 8.80 19.32
CA ARG A 264 -6.73 9.56 19.63
C ARG A 264 -7.03 11.04 19.92
N TRP A 265 -8.04 11.61 19.26
CA TRP A 265 -8.47 13.00 19.45
C TRP A 265 -9.34 13.17 20.69
N SER A 266 -10.38 12.34 20.82
CA SER A 266 -11.34 12.42 21.92
C SER A 266 -10.77 11.94 23.26
N ARG A 267 -9.78 11.04 23.26
CA ARG A 267 -9.15 10.43 24.44
C ARG A 267 -10.18 9.99 25.51
N PRO A 268 -11.07 9.06 25.17
CA PRO A 268 -12.16 8.67 26.06
C PRO A 268 -11.63 8.08 27.37
N ALA A 269 -12.15 8.56 28.50
CA ALA A 269 -11.71 8.16 29.83
C ALA A 269 -12.42 6.89 30.36
N ASN A 270 -13.57 6.53 29.78
CA ASN A 270 -14.37 5.40 30.23
C ASN A 270 -15.05 4.66 29.07
N LYS A 271 -15.68 3.51 29.39
CA LYS A 271 -16.36 2.66 28.41
C LYS A 271 -17.51 3.37 27.69
N THR A 272 -18.19 4.30 28.36
CA THR A 272 -19.32 5.03 27.78
C THR A 272 -18.84 6.02 26.74
N GLU A 273 -17.85 6.85 27.07
CA GLU A 273 -17.23 7.77 26.12
C GLU A 273 -16.61 7.03 24.93
N LEU A 274 -15.91 5.92 25.18
CA LEU A 274 -15.35 5.10 24.11
C LEU A 274 -16.43 4.55 23.18
N LYS A 275 -17.56 4.07 23.72
CA LYS A 275 -18.70 3.65 22.90
C LYS A 275 -19.27 4.82 22.11
N ASN A 276 -19.40 5.99 22.71
CA ASN A 276 -19.92 7.19 22.06
C ASN A 276 -19.07 7.62 20.86
N THR A 277 -17.73 7.50 20.92
CA THR A 277 -16.87 7.78 19.77
C THR A 277 -17.19 6.89 18.57
N LEU A 278 -17.51 5.61 18.81
CA LEU A 278 -17.88 4.67 17.75
C LEU A 278 -19.28 4.97 17.21
N THR A 279 -20.25 5.19 18.11
CA THR A 279 -21.62 5.55 17.72
C THR A 279 -21.65 6.82 16.87
N ALA A 280 -20.89 7.85 17.27
CA ALA A 280 -20.77 9.09 16.52
C ALA A 280 -20.16 8.85 15.13
N LEU A 281 -19.14 8.01 15.02
CA LEU A 281 -18.53 7.67 13.74
C LEU A 281 -19.47 6.85 12.83
N LEU A 282 -20.28 5.95 13.39
CA LEU A 282 -21.27 5.19 12.64
C LEU A 282 -22.40 6.11 12.14
N ALA A 283 -22.90 6.99 13.00
CA ALA A 283 -23.89 8.01 12.62
C ALA A 283 -23.34 8.95 11.54
N LEU A 284 -22.04 9.32 11.62
CA LEU A 284 -21.37 10.06 10.56
C LEU A 284 -21.41 9.27 9.26
N LYS A 285 -20.98 7.99 9.27
CA LYS A 285 -20.98 7.10 8.09
C LYS A 285 -22.36 6.99 7.42
N GLU A 286 -23.42 6.88 8.22
CA GLU A 286 -24.80 6.84 7.72
C GLU A 286 -25.19 8.15 7.02
N ARG A 287 -24.77 9.29 7.56
CA ARG A 287 -24.99 10.60 6.92
C ARG A 287 -24.18 10.76 5.63
N GLU A 288 -22.97 10.20 5.54
CA GLU A 288 -22.19 10.22 4.30
C GLU A 288 -22.86 9.39 3.20
N ALA A 289 -23.55 8.30 3.57
CA ALA A 289 -24.29 7.45 2.64
C ALA A 289 -25.58 8.11 2.12
N ALA A 290 -26.18 9.02 2.89
CA ALA A 290 -27.37 9.79 2.52
C ALA A 290 -27.18 11.30 2.81
N PRO A 291 -26.44 12.03 1.96
CA PRO A 291 -26.18 13.46 2.13
C PRO A 291 -27.47 14.28 2.26
N LEU A 292 -27.56 15.08 3.32
CA LEU A 292 -28.64 16.08 3.42
C LEU A 292 -28.49 17.12 2.30
N VAL A 293 -29.63 17.53 1.74
CA VAL A 293 -29.68 18.64 0.77
C VAL A 293 -29.52 19.94 1.55
N VAL A 294 -28.36 20.57 1.39
CA VAL A 294 -28.07 21.90 1.94
C VAL A 294 -28.54 22.96 0.95
N GLN A 295 -29.33 23.93 1.41
CA GLN A 295 -29.73 25.05 0.57
C GLN A 295 -28.49 25.90 0.25
N PRO A 296 -28.32 26.40 -0.99
CA PRO A 296 -27.14 27.20 -1.37
C PRO A 296 -26.88 28.43 -0.49
N ARG A 297 -27.91 28.94 0.20
CA ARG A 297 -27.81 30.06 1.14
C ARG A 297 -27.05 29.71 2.43
N ASP A 298 -27.08 28.44 2.82
CA ASP A 298 -26.52 27.92 4.07
C ASP A 298 -25.14 27.28 3.85
N GLY A 299 -24.77 27.02 2.59
CA GLY A 299 -23.48 26.45 2.21
C GLY A 299 -23.57 25.35 1.16
N TRP A 300 -22.64 24.41 1.24
CA TRP A 300 -22.65 23.17 0.45
C TRP A 300 -22.82 21.95 1.35
N SER A 301 -23.36 20.88 0.79
CA SER A 301 -23.29 19.57 1.41
C SER A 301 -21.81 19.16 1.58
N PRO A 302 -21.36 18.81 2.80
CA PRO A 302 -19.96 18.42 3.02
C PRO A 302 -19.49 17.31 2.09
N TYR A 303 -20.34 16.33 1.80
CA TYR A 303 -20.02 15.17 0.97
C TYR A 303 -19.86 15.51 -0.52
N LEU A 304 -20.53 16.56 -0.99
CA LEU A 304 -20.31 17.07 -2.34
C LEU A 304 -19.05 17.95 -2.40
N ALA A 305 -18.85 18.80 -1.40
CA ALA A 305 -17.72 19.73 -1.38
C ALA A 305 -16.37 19.02 -1.35
N ILE A 306 -16.22 17.95 -0.56
CA ILE A 306 -14.99 17.14 -0.55
C ILE A 306 -14.64 16.52 -1.91
N GLN A 307 -15.62 16.37 -2.80
CA GLN A 307 -15.48 15.78 -4.14
C GLN A 307 -15.24 16.81 -5.25
N PHE A 308 -15.38 18.12 -4.99
CA PHE A 308 -15.21 19.17 -6.01
C PHE A 308 -13.85 19.12 -6.73
N MET A 309 -12.83 18.54 -6.09
CA MET A 309 -11.48 18.44 -6.65
C MET A 309 -11.01 16.99 -6.88
N ALA A 310 -11.90 16.00 -6.83
CA ALA A 310 -11.55 14.58 -6.96
C ALA A 310 -10.78 14.29 -8.27
N GLY A 311 -11.20 14.89 -9.39
CA GLY A 311 -10.53 14.72 -10.69
C GLY A 311 -9.20 15.47 -10.85
N MET A 312 -8.80 16.30 -9.89
CA MET A 312 -7.69 17.25 -10.04
C MET A 312 -6.44 16.86 -9.22
N SER A 313 -6.35 15.60 -8.76
CA SER A 313 -5.26 15.05 -7.92
C SER A 313 -5.00 15.78 -6.60
N VAL A 314 -6.00 16.52 -6.12
CA VAL A 314 -6.03 17.19 -4.81
C VAL A 314 -7.32 16.84 -4.08
N GLU A 315 -7.60 15.53 -4.03
CA GLU A 315 -8.75 14.97 -3.33
C GLU A 315 -8.57 15.14 -1.81
N THR A 316 -9.64 15.50 -1.11
CA THR A 316 -9.59 15.66 0.35
C THR A 316 -9.77 14.32 1.06
N GLY A 317 -9.33 14.28 2.33
CA GLY A 317 -9.76 13.23 3.26
C GLY A 317 -11.21 13.41 3.72
N TYR A 318 -11.57 12.69 4.79
CA TYR A 318 -12.91 12.83 5.37
C TYR A 318 -13.13 14.18 6.03
N TYR A 319 -14.36 14.68 5.93
CA TYR A 319 -14.84 15.83 6.69
C TYR A 319 -15.04 15.43 8.16
N HIS A 320 -14.37 16.13 9.07
CA HIS A 320 -14.36 15.78 10.49
C HIS A 320 -14.30 17.03 11.36
N GLN A 321 -14.80 16.91 12.58
CA GLN A 321 -14.76 17.98 13.58
C GLN A 321 -13.33 18.28 14.03
N THR A 322 -13.02 19.56 14.21
CA THR A 322 -11.82 20.09 14.85
C THR A 322 -12.16 20.64 16.25
N LEU A 323 -11.40 21.60 16.77
CA LEU A 323 -11.75 22.27 18.04
C LEU A 323 -12.89 23.27 17.81
N GLU A 324 -13.73 23.50 18.82
CA GLU A 324 -14.72 24.62 18.86
C GLU A 324 -15.76 24.62 17.71
N ASP A 325 -16.46 23.50 17.50
CA ASP A 325 -17.57 23.32 16.54
C ASP A 325 -17.25 23.55 15.05
N GLU A 326 -15.98 23.77 14.71
CA GLU A 326 -15.52 23.81 13.33
C GLU A 326 -15.36 22.41 12.74
N TRP A 327 -15.71 22.25 11.47
CA TRP A 327 -15.53 21.03 10.71
C TRP A 327 -14.71 21.29 9.46
N PHE A 328 -13.85 20.32 9.15
CA PHE A 328 -12.80 20.50 8.17
C PHE A 328 -12.44 19.23 7.39
N ALA A 329 -12.05 19.40 6.12
CA ALA A 329 -11.30 18.43 5.34
C ALA A 329 -10.20 19.13 4.53
N GLN A 330 -9.09 18.43 4.30
CA GLN A 330 -8.05 18.87 3.37
C GLN A 330 -7.50 17.74 2.52
N SER A 331 -6.95 18.11 1.36
CA SER A 331 -6.10 17.23 0.58
C SER A 331 -4.71 17.11 1.20
N ALA A 332 -3.97 16.07 0.81
CA ALA A 332 -2.53 16.09 0.99
C ALA A 332 -1.93 17.26 0.18
N MET A 333 -0.76 17.73 0.62
CA MET A 333 0.02 18.68 -0.18
C MET A 333 0.49 17.98 -1.45
N ARG A 334 0.04 18.49 -2.61
CA ARG A 334 0.53 18.02 -3.90
C ARG A 334 1.80 18.80 -4.24
N GLU A 335 2.92 18.10 -4.20
CA GLU A 335 4.21 18.63 -4.62
C GLU A 335 4.21 18.88 -6.14
N LEU A 336 4.73 20.04 -6.54
CA LEU A 336 4.82 20.56 -7.90
C LEU A 336 6.30 20.77 -8.23
N GLY A 337 6.95 19.70 -8.68
CA GLY A 337 8.38 19.70 -9.02
C GLY A 337 9.03 18.36 -8.69
N ASN A 338 10.16 18.08 -9.35
CA ASN A 338 10.98 16.89 -9.12
C ASN A 338 12.37 17.27 -8.58
N GLY A 339 12.52 18.51 -8.09
CA GLY A 339 13.79 19.03 -7.63
C GLY A 339 14.21 18.46 -6.27
N PHE A 340 15.51 18.57 -5.97
CA PHE A 340 16.07 18.20 -4.67
C PHE A 340 15.76 19.22 -3.55
N GLY A 341 15.12 20.35 -3.87
CA GLY A 341 14.76 21.42 -2.93
C GLY A 341 13.31 21.35 -2.44
N LEU A 342 12.87 22.39 -1.71
CA LEU A 342 11.46 22.55 -1.33
C LEU A 342 10.65 22.88 -2.59
N ASN A 343 9.91 21.89 -3.10
CA ASN A 343 9.07 22.09 -4.26
C ASN A 343 7.89 23.01 -3.92
N ASN A 344 7.36 23.70 -4.93
CA ASN A 344 6.08 24.38 -4.82
C ASN A 344 5.01 23.34 -4.50
N ASN A 345 3.99 23.67 -3.73
CA ASN A 345 2.94 22.71 -3.44
C ASN A 345 1.58 23.36 -3.33
N LEU A 346 0.54 22.54 -3.47
CA LEU A 346 -0.83 22.99 -3.50
C LEU A 346 -1.73 22.06 -2.69
N ALA A 347 -2.69 22.64 -1.98
CA ALA A 347 -3.72 21.88 -1.26
C ALA A 347 -5.10 22.52 -1.36
N TYR A 348 -6.11 21.67 -1.27
CA TYR A 348 -7.52 22.02 -1.22
C TYR A 348 -8.06 21.83 0.21
N TYR A 349 -8.90 22.76 0.65
CA TYR A 349 -9.42 22.86 2.01
C TYR A 349 -10.93 23.11 1.97
N VAL A 350 -11.66 22.44 2.84
CA VAL A 350 -13.11 22.50 2.98
C VAL A 350 -13.42 22.76 4.44
N ASN A 351 -14.04 23.89 4.78
CA ASN A 351 -14.33 24.33 6.14
C ASN A 351 -15.82 24.64 6.32
N GLY A 352 -16.33 24.48 7.52
CA GLY A 352 -17.70 24.84 7.86
C GLY A 352 -18.15 24.23 9.18
N THR A 353 -19.40 23.84 9.22
CA THR A 353 -20.07 23.24 10.38
C THR A 353 -20.35 21.76 10.12
N GLU A 354 -20.85 21.06 11.13
CA GLU A 354 -21.29 19.66 11.00
C GLU A 354 -22.26 19.42 9.83
N HIS A 355 -23.08 20.41 9.50
CA HIS A 355 -24.17 20.28 8.54
C HIS A 355 -23.92 20.95 7.19
N ALA A 356 -23.09 21.97 7.14
CA ALA A 356 -22.85 22.74 5.93
C ALA A 356 -21.41 23.25 5.84
N VAL A 357 -20.81 23.06 4.68
CA VAL A 357 -19.54 23.70 4.32
C VAL A 357 -19.84 25.15 3.96
N THR A 358 -19.15 26.07 4.62
CA THR A 358 -19.30 27.52 4.43
C THR A 358 -18.12 28.13 3.70
N SER A 359 -16.97 27.44 3.63
CA SER A 359 -15.81 27.90 2.90
C SER A 359 -15.08 26.75 2.20
N VAL A 360 -14.75 26.96 0.93
CA VAL A 360 -13.83 26.09 0.18
C VAL A 360 -12.68 26.95 -0.35
N LYS A 361 -11.44 26.48 -0.17
CA LYS A 361 -10.26 27.23 -0.61
C LYS A 361 -9.18 26.34 -1.21
N ILE A 362 -8.48 26.88 -2.19
CA ILE A 362 -7.27 26.29 -2.77
C ILE A 362 -6.09 27.20 -2.42
N LYS A 363 -5.03 26.60 -1.87
CA LYS A 363 -3.82 27.31 -1.45
C LYS A 363 -2.63 26.76 -2.21
N LEU A 364 -1.94 27.65 -2.92
CA LEU A 364 -0.65 27.40 -3.58
C LEU A 364 0.46 28.03 -2.74
N ASN A 365 1.49 27.25 -2.43
CA ASN A 365 2.70 27.70 -1.77
C ASN A 365 3.84 27.72 -2.79
N ILE A 366 4.44 28.89 -2.97
CA ILE A 366 5.61 29.09 -3.83
C ILE A 366 6.86 29.09 -2.95
N ASN A 367 7.48 27.92 -2.87
CA ASN A 367 8.72 27.67 -2.12
C ASN A 367 9.97 27.82 -3.01
N ASP A 368 9.82 27.56 -4.31
CA ASP A 368 10.82 27.76 -5.35
C ASP A 368 10.31 28.77 -6.41
N PRO A 369 10.74 30.04 -6.31
CA PRO A 369 10.35 31.08 -7.25
C PRO A 369 10.75 30.79 -8.71
N ALA A 370 11.76 29.95 -8.97
CA ALA A 370 12.20 29.65 -10.33
C ALA A 370 11.17 28.81 -11.11
N THR A 371 10.31 28.07 -10.41
CA THR A 371 9.25 27.24 -11.00
C THR A 371 7.85 27.79 -10.75
N ALA A 372 7.75 29.06 -10.35
CA ALA A 372 6.48 29.67 -9.95
C ALA A 372 5.45 29.73 -11.08
N GLU A 373 5.86 30.09 -12.31
CA GLU A 373 4.96 30.26 -13.44
C GLU A 373 4.15 28.99 -13.76
N ALA A 374 4.83 27.83 -13.78
CA ALA A 374 4.17 26.55 -14.01
C ALA A 374 3.16 26.20 -12.90
N ALA A 375 3.51 26.50 -11.65
CA ALA A 375 2.62 26.25 -10.51
C ALA A 375 1.41 27.20 -10.49
N GLU A 376 1.61 28.46 -10.87
CA GLU A 376 0.55 29.48 -11.00
C GLU A 376 -0.42 29.17 -12.14
N ASN A 377 0.07 28.64 -13.27
CA ASN A 377 -0.78 28.17 -14.36
C ASN A 377 -1.69 27.01 -13.93
N LEU A 378 -1.14 26.04 -13.18
CA LEU A 378 -1.92 24.95 -12.62
C LEU A 378 -2.95 25.45 -11.60
N PHE A 379 -2.55 26.35 -10.71
CA PHE A 379 -3.43 26.95 -9.71
C PHE A 379 -4.58 27.73 -10.35
N THR A 380 -4.32 28.45 -11.44
CA THR A 380 -5.34 29.17 -12.22
C THR A 380 -6.39 28.20 -12.78
N ALA A 381 -5.94 27.12 -13.42
CA ALA A 381 -6.83 26.10 -13.97
C ALA A 381 -7.68 25.41 -12.88
N GLN A 382 -7.05 25.05 -11.75
CA GLN A 382 -7.74 24.43 -10.62
C GLN A 382 -8.71 25.39 -9.92
N THR A 383 -8.38 26.69 -9.85
CA THR A 383 -9.26 27.73 -9.31
C THR A 383 -10.52 27.89 -10.16
N MET A 384 -10.37 27.90 -11.49
CA MET A 384 -11.53 27.94 -12.40
C MET A 384 -12.41 26.70 -12.26
N HIS A 385 -11.81 25.52 -12.15
CA HIS A 385 -12.55 24.27 -11.90
C HIS A 385 -13.31 24.31 -10.57
N LEU A 386 -12.66 24.72 -9.48
CA LEU A 386 -13.30 24.84 -8.18
C LEU A 386 -14.48 25.82 -8.23
N LEU A 387 -14.32 26.97 -8.90
CA LEU A 387 -15.38 27.96 -9.07
C LEU A 387 -16.57 27.42 -9.88
N GLU A 388 -16.32 26.60 -10.90
CA GLU A 388 -17.37 25.93 -11.67
C GLU A 388 -18.18 24.96 -10.78
N GLN A 389 -17.49 24.09 -10.06
CA GLN A 389 -18.10 23.06 -9.22
C GLN A 389 -18.85 23.66 -8.02
N ALA A 390 -18.25 24.66 -7.37
CA ALA A 390 -18.82 25.28 -6.18
C ALA A 390 -19.91 26.31 -6.51
N VAL A 391 -19.82 27.01 -7.64
CA VAL A 391 -20.72 28.14 -7.95
C VAL A 391 -21.49 27.90 -9.24
N SER A 392 -20.85 28.05 -10.40
CA SER A 392 -21.43 27.79 -11.72
C SER A 392 -20.44 28.14 -12.83
N PHE A 393 -20.68 27.59 -14.03
CA PHE A 393 -19.97 27.99 -15.24
C PHE A 393 -20.09 29.48 -15.58
N ASN A 394 -21.22 30.12 -15.26
CA ASN A 394 -21.41 31.56 -15.47
C ASN A 394 -20.50 32.40 -14.57
N ALA A 395 -20.26 31.97 -13.34
CA ALA A 395 -19.31 32.62 -12.45
C ALA A 395 -17.89 32.56 -13.01
N VAL A 396 -17.49 31.41 -13.58
CA VAL A 396 -16.19 31.25 -14.25
C VAL A 396 -16.05 32.22 -15.41
N LYS A 397 -17.04 32.30 -16.31
CA LYS A 397 -17.00 33.26 -17.44
C LYS A 397 -16.82 34.71 -17.00
N ARG A 398 -17.48 35.10 -15.90
CA ARG A 398 -17.40 36.47 -15.38
C ARG A 398 -16.06 36.77 -14.72
N LEU A 399 -15.51 35.81 -13.96
CA LEU A 399 -14.35 36.03 -13.08
C LEU A 399 -13.03 35.53 -13.69
N SER A 400 -13.04 34.81 -14.80
CA SER A 400 -11.83 34.27 -15.43
C SER A 400 -10.76 35.32 -15.74
N PRO A 401 -11.07 36.56 -16.19
CA PRO A 401 -10.03 37.56 -16.44
C PRO A 401 -9.34 38.03 -15.14
N GLN A 402 -10.10 38.12 -14.03
CA GLN A 402 -9.55 38.50 -12.73
C GLN A 402 -8.68 37.39 -12.15
N ILE A 403 -9.14 36.14 -12.23
CA ILE A 403 -8.38 34.96 -11.79
C ILE A 403 -7.07 34.83 -12.60
N ALA A 404 -7.12 34.99 -13.92
CA ALA A 404 -5.94 34.91 -14.79
C ALA A 404 -4.92 36.02 -14.53
N SER A 405 -5.35 37.17 -13.99
CA SER A 405 -4.43 38.26 -13.63
C SER A 405 -3.56 37.94 -12.40
N LEU A 406 -4.00 36.98 -11.58
CA LEU A 406 -3.40 36.62 -10.29
C LEU A 406 -3.18 37.81 -9.33
N LYS A 407 -3.87 38.94 -9.54
CA LYS A 407 -3.87 40.07 -8.61
C LYS A 407 -4.91 39.84 -7.51
N PRO A 408 -4.67 40.27 -6.27
CA PRO A 408 -5.67 40.17 -5.22
C PRO A 408 -6.99 40.86 -5.61
N PHE A 409 -8.11 40.20 -5.38
CA PHE A 409 -9.44 40.74 -5.64
C PHE A 409 -10.49 40.09 -4.75
N GLU A 410 -11.64 40.73 -4.64
CA GLU A 410 -12.84 40.20 -4.01
C GLU A 410 -14.04 40.47 -4.94
N ALA A 411 -14.98 39.53 -5.02
CA ALA A 411 -16.17 39.66 -5.84
C ALA A 411 -17.35 38.90 -5.25
N ASP A 412 -18.54 39.51 -5.29
CA ASP A 412 -19.77 38.87 -4.85
C ASP A 412 -20.23 37.78 -5.81
N ILE A 413 -20.75 36.70 -5.26
CA ILE A 413 -21.44 35.62 -5.96
C ILE A 413 -22.82 35.40 -5.34
N PRO A 414 -23.73 34.67 -6.00
CA PRO A 414 -24.98 34.29 -5.35
C PRO A 414 -24.71 33.58 -4.02
N PHE A 415 -25.26 34.14 -2.94
CA PHE A 415 -25.17 33.61 -1.58
C PHE A 415 -23.77 33.60 -0.95
N GLY A 416 -22.87 34.50 -1.39
CA GLY A 416 -21.56 34.64 -0.76
C GLY A 416 -20.58 35.49 -1.57
N ALA A 417 -19.28 35.23 -1.38
CA ALA A 417 -18.20 35.97 -2.03
C ALA A 417 -17.04 35.06 -2.41
N VAL A 418 -16.24 35.51 -3.38
CA VAL A 418 -14.94 34.92 -3.70
C VAL A 418 -13.83 35.93 -3.45
N SER A 419 -12.69 35.44 -3.01
CA SER A 419 -11.49 36.26 -2.83
C SER A 419 -10.25 35.54 -3.35
N LEU A 420 -9.32 36.32 -3.90
CA LEU A 420 -7.96 35.90 -4.19
C LEU A 420 -7.00 36.77 -3.39
N ARG A 421 -6.09 36.15 -2.63
CA ARG A 421 -5.07 36.83 -1.82
C ARG A 421 -3.68 36.30 -2.11
N ARG A 422 -2.67 37.11 -1.79
CA ARG A 422 -1.26 36.74 -1.86
C ARG A 422 -0.55 37.23 -0.60
N ASP A 423 -0.01 36.32 0.19
CA ASP A 423 0.74 36.66 1.41
C ASP A 423 2.20 36.22 1.24
N GLU A 424 3.15 37.08 1.63
CA GLU A 424 4.59 36.77 1.51
C GLU A 424 5.07 35.93 2.69
N PHE A 425 5.99 34.99 2.43
CA PHE A 425 6.54 34.16 3.50
C PHE A 425 7.54 34.92 4.36
N THR A 426 7.46 34.71 5.66
CA THR A 426 8.54 35.01 6.59
C THR A 426 9.54 33.84 6.58
N GLY A 427 10.62 33.94 5.82
CA GLY A 427 11.76 33.00 5.91
C GLY A 427 12.26 32.38 4.59
N ILE A 428 11.50 32.46 3.50
CA ILE A 428 11.95 32.05 2.16
C ILE A 428 12.04 33.30 1.29
N LYS A 429 13.25 33.64 0.83
CA LYS A 429 13.48 34.85 0.02
C LYS A 429 12.71 34.74 -1.30
N GLY A 430 11.71 35.60 -1.48
CA GLY A 430 10.84 35.61 -2.66
C GLY A 430 9.73 34.56 -2.66
N GLY A 431 9.58 33.78 -1.57
CA GLY A 431 8.48 32.83 -1.41
C GLY A 431 7.19 33.52 -0.96
N TYR A 432 6.05 32.99 -1.39
CA TYR A 432 4.72 33.53 -1.09
C TYR A 432 3.67 32.44 -1.21
N ASP A 433 2.49 32.67 -0.65
CA ASP A 433 1.32 31.88 -0.96
C ASP A 433 0.31 32.65 -1.82
N ARG A 434 -0.55 31.88 -2.48
CA ARG A 434 -1.78 32.37 -3.10
C ARG A 434 -2.94 31.57 -2.58
N VAL A 435 -3.99 32.27 -2.15
CA VAL A 435 -5.19 31.64 -1.60
C VAL A 435 -6.39 32.14 -2.37
N PHE A 436 -7.06 31.24 -3.07
CA PHE A 436 -8.39 31.49 -3.62
C PHE A 436 -9.43 30.83 -2.72
N GLU A 437 -10.37 31.62 -2.22
CA GLU A 437 -11.39 31.18 -1.26
C GLU A 437 -12.78 31.58 -1.74
N ILE A 438 -13.73 30.64 -1.69
CA ILE A 438 -15.16 30.83 -1.95
C ILE A 438 -15.88 30.64 -0.62
N LYS A 439 -16.60 31.66 -0.17
CA LYS A 439 -17.44 31.59 1.04
C LYS A 439 -18.92 31.63 0.69
N ARG A 440 -19.73 30.87 1.43
CA ARG A 440 -21.20 30.87 1.43
C ARG A 440 -21.71 30.81 2.87
N GLY A 441 -22.94 31.26 3.08
CA GLY A 441 -23.52 31.42 4.42
C GLY A 441 -23.54 32.89 4.85
N GLN A 442 -24.43 33.24 5.77
CA GLN A 442 -24.45 34.59 6.34
C GLN A 442 -23.16 34.85 7.14
N SER A 443 -22.57 36.01 6.88
CA SER A 443 -21.50 36.63 7.67
C SER A 443 -21.86 36.76 9.14
#